data_AF-A0A955VBC3-F1
#
_entry.id   AF-A0A955VBC3-F1
#
_cell.length_a   1.000
_cell.length_b   1.000
_cell.length_c   1.000
_cell.angle_alpha   90.00
_cell.angle_beta   90.00
_cell.angle_gamma   90.00
#
_symmetry.space_group_name_H-M   'P 1'
#
loop_
_entity.id
_entity.type
_entity.pdbx_description
1 polymer ?
#
loop_
_entity_poly.entity_id
_entity_poly.type
_entity_poly.pdbx_seq_one_letter_code
_entity_poly.pdbx_strand_id
1 'polypeptide(L)'
;MKPSSSRLPTLTILYHPRLERVGERVQLEELARPGARIAVSRLEPGFAPPFQASAALPLATSFLSRRPTWLTADYGGSFTIDVQDSGATVFVDGFPIAGSFTIPAPSVQKGAVIELGGQVILLLHLATDRAEPTERHGLVGESEGIQEVRAAIGRVARSGGGPALVRGETGTGKELVAAAVHAASDRAHKPYLTVNMAAIPASLAASELFGHVKGAFTGAVKTQAGKIDLTEGGTLFLDEIGDLPGSIQPKLLRFV
;
A
#
# COMPACT_ATOMS: atom_id res chain seq x y z
N MET A 1 21.90 -19.47 -10.45
CA MET A 1 21.93 -19.17 -9.00
C MET A 1 21.62 -17.69 -8.83
N LYS A 2 20.41 -17.30 -8.40
CA LYS A 2 20.09 -15.88 -8.16
C LYS A 2 20.97 -15.39 -7.01
N PRO A 3 21.65 -14.22 -7.12
CA PRO A 3 22.38 -13.68 -5.98
C PRO A 3 21.39 -13.42 -4.85
N SER A 4 21.72 -13.91 -3.65
CA SER A 4 21.04 -13.56 -2.41
C SER A 4 20.94 -12.04 -2.33
N SER A 5 19.73 -11.49 -2.41
CA SER A 5 19.52 -10.06 -2.22
C SER A 5 19.59 -9.80 -0.71
N SER A 6 20.73 -9.28 -0.25
CA SER A 6 20.88 -8.87 1.15
C SER A 6 19.87 -7.78 1.46
N ARG A 7 18.95 -8.05 2.41
CA ARG A 7 18.04 -7.03 2.92
C ARG A 7 18.84 -6.09 3.82
N LEU A 8 18.65 -4.79 3.63
CA LEU A 8 19.32 -3.74 4.38
C LEU A 8 18.33 -3.03 5.31
N PRO A 9 18.79 -2.56 6.49
CA PRO A 9 17.98 -1.70 7.34
C PRO A 9 17.60 -0.44 6.56
N THR A 10 16.32 -0.07 6.62
CA THR A 10 15.73 1.01 5.85
C THR A 10 14.79 1.80 6.73
N LEU A 11 14.86 3.13 6.67
CA LEU A 11 13.84 4.01 7.21
C LEU A 11 12.96 4.51 6.06
N THR A 12 11.65 4.33 6.19
CA THR A 12 10.65 4.84 5.23
C THR A 12 9.75 5.86 5.93
N ILE A 13 9.45 6.98 5.29
CA ILE A 13 8.53 7.99 5.82
C ILE A 13 7.09 7.48 5.70
N LEU A 14 6.43 7.20 6.83
CA LEU A 14 4.99 6.89 6.88
C LEU A 14 4.13 8.15 6.97
N TYR A 15 4.62 9.17 7.66
CA TYR A 15 3.96 10.46 7.76
C TYR A 15 4.98 11.59 7.86
N HIS A 16 4.68 12.71 7.20
CA HIS A 16 5.46 13.93 7.25
C HIS A 16 4.52 15.12 6.96
N PRO A 17 4.74 16.34 7.52
CA PRO A 17 3.84 17.47 7.33
C PRO A 17 3.69 17.92 5.86
N ARG A 18 4.69 17.58 5.04
CA ARG A 18 4.64 17.59 3.57
C ARG A 18 4.30 16.19 3.07
N LEU A 19 3.04 15.98 2.68
CA LEU A 19 2.51 14.65 2.36
C LEU A 19 3.15 14.04 1.10
N GLU A 20 3.69 14.86 0.20
CA GLU A 20 4.42 14.42 -0.99
C GLU A 20 5.68 13.61 -0.67
N ARG A 21 6.16 13.68 0.58
CA ARG A 21 7.34 12.94 1.06
C ARG A 21 7.02 11.55 1.60
N VAL A 22 5.74 11.22 1.79
CA VAL A 22 5.35 9.90 2.29
C VAL A 22 5.81 8.84 1.30
N GLY A 23 6.50 7.82 1.81
CA GLY A 23 7.13 6.76 1.03
C GLY A 23 8.58 7.04 0.61
N GLU A 24 9.13 8.26 0.79
CA GLU A 24 10.57 8.46 0.68
C GLU A 24 11.31 7.60 1.70
N ARG A 25 12.48 7.10 1.33
CA ARG A 25 13.26 6.16 2.14
C ARG A 25 14.74 6.48 2.12
N VAL A 26 15.44 5.91 3.10
CA VAL A 26 16.89 5.85 3.14
C VAL A 26 17.32 4.45 3.51
N GLN A 27 18.29 3.92 2.76
CA GLN A 27 18.94 2.65 3.10
C GLN A 27 20.13 2.93 4.00
N LEU A 28 20.22 2.18 5.08
CA LEU A 28 21.19 2.38 6.15
C LEU A 28 22.25 1.30 6.05
N GLU A 29 23.00 1.30 4.95
CA GLU A 29 24.07 0.32 4.68
C GLU A 29 25.09 0.25 5.83
N GLU A 30 25.37 1.39 6.44
CA GLU A 30 26.26 1.52 7.60
C GLU A 30 25.79 0.66 8.77
N LEU A 31 24.47 0.57 8.98
CA LEU A 31 23.85 -0.23 10.02
C LEU A 31 23.80 -1.73 9.71
N ALA A 32 24.33 -2.19 8.57
CA ALA A 32 24.54 -3.62 8.35
C ALA A 32 25.61 -4.21 9.27
N ARG A 33 26.41 -3.37 9.94
CA ARG A 33 27.47 -3.77 10.88
C ARG A 33 27.04 -3.51 12.31
N PRO A 34 27.04 -4.52 13.21
CA PRO A 34 26.79 -4.30 14.63
C PRO A 34 27.74 -3.25 15.22
N GLY A 35 27.21 -2.37 16.07
CA GLY A 35 27.92 -1.24 16.69
C GLY A 35 27.97 0.03 15.84
N ALA A 36 27.62 -0.03 14.55
CA ALA A 36 27.46 1.16 13.74
C ALA A 36 26.23 1.95 14.22
N ARG A 37 26.32 3.28 14.16
CA ARG A 37 25.25 4.19 14.53
C ARG A 37 25.06 5.28 13.50
N ILE A 38 23.84 5.71 13.31
CA ILE A 38 23.48 6.87 12.48
C ILE A 38 22.69 7.88 13.32
N ALA A 39 22.76 9.13 12.89
CA ALA A 39 21.92 10.19 13.42
C ALA A 39 20.59 10.25 12.66
N VAL A 40 19.49 10.40 13.39
CA VAL A 40 18.16 10.73 12.86
C VAL A 40 17.71 12.04 13.47
N SER A 41 17.57 13.08 12.65
CA SER A 41 17.30 14.46 13.07
C SER A 41 16.61 15.26 11.96
N ARG A 42 16.40 16.56 12.20
CA ARG A 42 15.97 17.50 11.14
C ARG A 42 16.93 17.54 9.95
N LEU A 43 18.23 17.30 10.17
CA LEU A 43 19.29 17.56 9.19
C LEU A 43 19.82 16.31 8.48
N GLU A 44 19.53 15.12 9.02
CA GLU A 44 20.04 13.85 8.52
C GLU A 44 19.21 12.67 9.08
N PRO A 45 19.18 11.51 8.43
CA PRO A 45 19.76 11.24 7.12
C PRO A 45 18.92 11.85 6.00
N GLY A 46 19.42 11.82 4.76
CA GLY A 46 18.66 12.21 3.57
C GLY A 46 17.74 11.08 3.12
N PHE A 47 16.48 11.40 2.83
CA PHE A 47 15.47 10.49 2.28
C PHE A 47 15.23 10.84 0.81
N ALA A 48 15.04 9.82 -0.02
CA ALA A 48 14.75 9.99 -1.44
C ALA A 48 13.55 9.14 -1.85
N PRO A 49 12.83 9.53 -2.92
CA PRO A 49 11.83 8.67 -3.51
C PRO A 49 12.45 7.32 -3.90
N PRO A 50 11.76 6.22 -3.63
CA PRO A 50 12.21 4.88 -3.96
C PRO A 50 12.35 4.73 -5.48
N PHE A 51 13.45 4.11 -5.93
CA PHE A 51 13.73 3.77 -7.34
C PHE A 51 13.83 4.95 -8.30
N GLN A 52 13.90 6.19 -7.80
CA GLN A 52 14.19 7.38 -8.59
C GLN A 52 15.56 7.92 -8.19
N ALA A 53 16.39 8.20 -9.19
CA ALA A 53 17.62 8.95 -8.96
C ALA A 53 17.25 10.40 -8.65
N SER A 54 17.09 10.72 -7.37
CA SER A 54 16.82 12.06 -6.86
C SER A 54 17.80 12.40 -5.74
N ALA A 55 18.05 13.69 -5.53
CA ALA A 55 18.84 14.13 -4.39
C ALA A 55 18.11 13.78 -3.09
N ALA A 56 18.80 13.10 -2.18
CA ALA A 56 18.26 12.77 -0.88
C ALA A 56 18.11 14.04 -0.03
N LEU A 57 16.93 14.26 0.54
CA LEU A 57 16.61 15.43 1.36
C LEU A 57 16.39 15.02 2.81
N PRO A 58 16.94 15.76 3.79
CA PRO A 58 16.70 15.42 5.18
C PRO A 58 15.25 15.68 5.57
N LEU A 59 14.82 15.25 6.76
CA LEU A 59 13.45 15.46 7.23
C LEU A 59 13.05 16.95 7.23
N ALA A 60 14.00 17.86 7.46
CA ALA A 60 13.89 19.30 7.19
C ALA A 60 12.65 20.02 7.77
N THR A 61 11.97 19.44 8.75
CA THR A 61 10.78 19.99 9.38
C THR A 61 11.14 20.77 10.65
N SER A 62 10.50 21.93 10.84
CA SER A 62 10.69 22.78 12.03
C SER A 62 10.24 22.13 13.33
N PHE A 63 9.48 21.04 13.26
CA PHE A 63 8.98 20.29 14.42
C PHE A 63 10.00 19.28 14.99
N LEU A 64 11.08 18.97 14.25
CA LEU A 64 12.13 18.07 14.73
C LEU A 64 13.35 18.83 15.22
N SER A 65 14.02 18.36 16.27
CA SER A 65 15.30 18.97 16.69
C SER A 65 16.40 18.76 15.65
N ARG A 66 17.40 19.67 15.64
CA ARG A 66 18.67 19.45 14.93
C ARG A 66 19.61 18.52 15.71
N ARG A 67 19.36 18.32 17.01
CA ARG A 67 20.10 17.35 17.82
C ARG A 67 19.62 15.94 17.47
N PRO A 68 20.53 14.99 17.26
CA PRO A 68 20.18 13.67 16.76
C PRO A 68 19.53 12.80 17.83
N THR A 69 18.59 11.98 17.39
CA THR A 69 18.28 10.70 17.98
C THR A 69 19.21 9.67 17.32
N TRP A 70 19.95 8.89 18.11
CA TRP A 70 20.88 7.91 17.56
C TRP A 70 20.17 6.59 17.33
N LEU A 71 20.37 5.99 16.16
CA LEU A 71 19.96 4.62 15.87
C LEU A 71 21.21 3.76 15.69
N THR A 72 21.36 2.74 16.53
CA THR A 72 22.52 1.86 16.57
C THR A 72 22.10 0.44 16.19
N ALA A 73 22.87 -0.21 15.31
CA ALA A 73 22.65 -1.62 14.99
C ALA A 73 23.26 -2.51 16.07
N ASP A 74 22.47 -3.42 16.62
CA ASP A 74 22.93 -4.39 17.61
C ASP A 74 23.21 -5.75 16.96
N TYR A 75 23.76 -6.69 17.72
CA TYR A 75 23.86 -8.08 17.29
C TYR A 75 22.48 -8.72 17.17
N GLY A 76 22.31 -9.64 16.21
CA GLY A 76 21.06 -10.39 16.05
C GLY A 76 19.93 -9.62 15.35
N GLY A 77 20.21 -8.45 14.78
CA GLY A 77 19.25 -7.68 13.98
C GLY A 77 18.28 -6.83 14.80
N SER A 78 18.52 -6.66 16.10
CA SER A 78 17.89 -5.61 16.91
C SER A 78 18.58 -4.27 16.69
N PHE A 79 17.91 -3.20 17.09
CA PHE A 79 18.43 -1.85 17.00
C PHE A 79 18.16 -1.10 18.29
N THR A 80 19.12 -0.30 18.74
CA THR A 80 18.95 0.57 19.90
C THR A 80 18.77 2.00 19.45
N ILE A 81 17.68 2.63 19.91
CA ILE A 81 17.40 4.05 19.72
C ILE A 81 17.77 4.80 21.00
N ASP A 82 18.60 5.83 20.90
CA ASP A 82 19.01 6.67 22.01
C ASP A 82 18.55 8.12 21.81
N VAL A 83 17.80 8.63 22.80
CA VAL A 83 17.18 9.95 22.79
C VAL A 83 17.73 10.90 23.84
N GLN A 84 18.77 10.53 24.60
CA GLN A 84 19.28 11.31 25.74
C GLN A 84 19.62 12.76 25.36
N ASP A 85 20.30 12.93 24.22
CA ASP A 85 20.68 14.25 23.69
C ASP A 85 19.67 14.79 22.66
N SER A 86 18.62 14.03 22.38
CA SER A 86 17.63 14.44 21.39
C SER A 86 16.76 15.55 21.97
N GLY A 87 16.53 16.60 21.18
CA GLY A 87 15.56 17.64 21.55
C GLY A 87 14.13 17.28 21.14
N ALA A 88 13.85 16.01 20.84
CA ALA A 88 12.59 15.55 20.27
C ALA A 88 11.95 14.51 21.20
N THR A 89 10.64 14.58 21.36
CA THR A 89 9.87 13.47 21.92
C THR A 89 9.86 12.34 20.90
N VAL A 90 10.15 11.12 21.33
CA VAL A 90 10.18 9.94 20.47
C VAL A 90 9.29 8.85 21.04
N PHE A 91 8.57 8.18 20.15
CA PHE A 91 7.80 6.99 20.46
C PHE A 91 8.26 5.85 19.57
N VAL A 92 8.24 4.62 20.10
CA VAL A 92 8.43 3.40 19.32
C VAL A 92 7.21 2.51 19.52
N ASP A 93 6.58 2.10 18.42
CA ASP A 93 5.35 1.31 18.40
C ASP A 93 4.25 1.87 19.34
N GLY A 94 4.15 3.21 19.41
CA GLY A 94 3.19 3.94 20.25
C GLY A 94 3.61 4.16 21.70
N PHE A 95 4.77 3.65 22.13
CA PHE A 95 5.28 3.82 23.51
C PHE A 95 6.34 4.93 23.58
N PRO A 96 6.21 5.90 24.52
CA PRO A 96 7.22 6.95 24.68
C PRO A 96 8.52 6.33 25.18
N ILE A 97 9.65 6.77 24.63
CA ILE A 97 10.97 6.32 25.06
C ILE A 97 11.70 7.43 25.83
N ALA A 98 12.42 7.03 26.88
CA ALA A 98 13.32 7.89 27.65
C ALA A 98 14.67 7.21 27.77
N GLY A 99 15.75 7.93 27.47
CA GLY A 99 17.09 7.34 27.43
C GLY A 99 17.30 6.48 26.19
N SER A 100 17.58 5.19 26.40
CA SER A 100 17.85 4.24 25.30
C SER A 100 16.81 3.12 25.31
N PHE A 101 16.36 2.69 24.13
CA PHE A 101 15.37 1.63 23.96
C PHE A 101 15.81 0.66 22.86
N THR A 102 15.72 -0.65 23.12
CA THR A 102 16.06 -1.68 22.12
C THR A 102 14.81 -2.16 21.40
N ILE A 103 14.78 -1.94 20.09
CA ILE A 103 13.80 -2.46 19.15
C ILE A 103 14.22 -3.90 18.79
N PRO A 104 13.45 -4.92 19.21
CA PRO A 104 13.85 -6.30 19.00
C PRO A 104 13.71 -6.70 17.52
N ALA A 105 14.53 -7.65 17.07
CA ALA A 105 14.56 -8.08 15.66
C ALA A 105 13.17 -8.49 15.10
N PRO A 106 12.28 -9.18 15.84
CA PRO A 106 10.93 -9.49 15.33
C PRO A 106 10.07 -8.24 15.07
N SER A 107 10.25 -7.15 15.83
CA SER A 107 9.56 -5.88 15.57
C SER A 107 10.08 -5.24 14.27
N VAL A 108 11.40 -5.25 14.07
CA VAL A 108 12.01 -4.73 12.84
C VAL A 108 11.60 -5.54 11.61
N GLN A 109 11.46 -6.86 11.74
CA GLN A 109 10.97 -7.73 10.66
C GLN A 109 9.52 -7.42 10.27
N LYS A 110 8.67 -7.07 11.24
CA LYS A 110 7.29 -6.60 10.99
C LYS A 110 7.23 -5.16 10.51
N GLY A 111 8.29 -4.39 10.79
CA GLY A 111 8.35 -2.95 10.61
C GLY A 111 8.01 -2.24 11.92
N ALA A 112 9.02 -1.69 12.58
CA ALA A 112 8.86 -0.94 13.81
C ALA A 112 8.53 0.53 13.48
N VAL A 113 7.53 1.09 14.14
CA VAL A 113 7.09 2.47 13.92
C VAL A 113 7.81 3.38 14.89
N ILE A 114 8.45 4.43 14.37
CA ILE A 114 9.18 5.44 15.15
C ILE A 114 8.52 6.79 14.91
N GLU A 115 7.95 7.38 15.94
CA GLU A 115 7.39 8.73 15.87
C GLU A 115 8.39 9.74 16.43
N LEU A 116 8.61 10.84 15.72
CA LEU A 116 9.56 11.88 16.07
C LEU A 116 8.84 13.23 16.13
N GLY A 117 8.93 13.90 17.28
CA GLY A 117 8.39 15.25 17.49
C GLY A 117 6.89 15.37 17.21
N GLY A 118 6.13 14.27 17.26
CA GLY A 118 4.69 14.22 17.00
C GLY A 118 4.25 14.61 15.59
N GLN A 119 5.19 14.74 14.64
CA GLN A 119 4.92 15.27 13.30
C GLN A 119 5.60 14.46 12.19
N VAL A 120 6.50 13.54 12.52
CA VAL A 120 7.11 12.63 11.56
C VAL A 120 6.96 11.21 12.08
N ILE A 121 6.53 10.30 11.21
CA ILE A 121 6.44 8.87 11.52
C ILE A 121 7.31 8.14 10.52
N LEU A 122 8.25 7.36 11.02
CA LEU A 122 9.16 6.52 10.24
C LEU A 122 8.85 5.04 10.48
N LEU A 123 9.07 4.21 9.47
CA LEU A 123 9.08 2.76 9.57
C LEU A 123 10.52 2.29 9.49
N LEU A 124 11.03 1.65 10.55
CA LEU A 124 12.28 0.90 10.52
C LEU A 124 11.99 -0.55 10.12
N HIS A 125 12.50 -0.96 8.96
CA HIS A 125 12.30 -2.30 8.43
C HIS A 125 13.51 -2.78 7.62
N LEU A 126 13.48 -4.05 7.21
CA LEU A 126 14.46 -4.62 6.29
C LEU A 126 13.91 -4.55 4.85
N ALA A 127 14.65 -3.94 3.92
CA ALA A 127 14.25 -3.81 2.52
C ALA A 127 15.37 -4.24 1.58
N THR A 128 15.02 -4.75 0.40
CA THR A 128 16.00 -4.98 -0.67
C THR A 128 16.20 -3.70 -1.48
N ASP A 129 17.46 -3.45 -1.88
CA ASP A 129 17.82 -2.37 -2.81
C ASP A 129 17.13 -2.53 -4.18
N ARG A 130 17.03 -3.78 -4.63
CA ARG A 130 16.25 -4.13 -5.81
C ARG A 130 14.76 -4.24 -5.48
N ALA A 131 13.99 -3.23 -5.83
CA ALA A 131 12.81 -3.53 -6.63
C ALA A 131 13.18 -3.11 -8.06
N GLU A 132 12.95 -4.00 -9.00
CA GLU A 132 12.79 -3.56 -10.38
C GLU A 132 11.74 -2.44 -10.37
N PRO A 133 11.87 -1.40 -11.20
CA PRO A 133 10.83 -0.39 -11.37
C PRO A 133 9.55 -1.10 -11.82
N THR A 134 8.78 -1.55 -10.85
CA THR A 134 7.46 -2.09 -11.05
C THR A 134 6.59 -0.85 -11.15
N GLU A 135 5.84 -0.73 -12.24
CA GLU A 135 4.90 0.37 -12.38
C GLU A 135 4.10 0.49 -11.08
N ARG A 136 4.07 1.69 -10.51
CA ARG A 136 3.39 1.91 -9.22
C ARG A 136 1.90 1.62 -9.31
N HIS A 137 1.35 1.60 -10.53
CA HIS A 137 -0.07 1.44 -10.82
C HIS A 137 -0.98 2.37 -9.97
N GLY A 138 -0.47 3.56 -9.64
CA GLY A 138 -1.18 4.52 -8.75
C GLY A 138 -1.23 4.12 -7.26
N LEU A 139 -0.60 3.00 -6.86
CA LEU A 139 -0.55 2.54 -5.46
C LEU A 139 0.62 3.20 -4.71
N VAL A 140 0.30 3.73 -3.52
CA VAL A 140 1.27 4.36 -2.60
C VAL A 140 1.82 3.31 -1.63
N GLY A 141 3.09 3.48 -1.23
CA GLY A 141 3.80 2.61 -0.29
C GLY A 141 4.89 1.79 -0.96
N GLU A 142 5.82 1.26 -0.17
CA GLU A 142 6.97 0.48 -0.68
C GLU A 142 7.30 -0.77 0.14
N SER A 143 6.41 -1.17 1.05
CA SER A 143 6.56 -2.41 1.83
C SER A 143 6.68 -3.64 0.92
N GLU A 144 7.23 -4.73 1.44
CA GLU A 144 7.27 -6.01 0.70
C GLU A 144 5.86 -6.42 0.22
N GLY A 145 4.85 -6.27 1.08
CA GLY A 145 3.46 -6.56 0.74
C GLY A 145 2.93 -5.75 -0.45
N ILE A 146 3.22 -4.45 -0.56
CA ILE A 146 2.76 -3.67 -1.72
C ILE A 146 3.51 -4.04 -3.00
N GLN A 147 4.79 -4.44 -2.92
CA GLN A 147 5.51 -4.96 -4.08
C GLN A 147 4.91 -6.28 -4.57
N GLU A 148 4.51 -7.17 -3.64
CA GLU A 148 3.81 -8.41 -3.98
C GLU A 148 2.46 -8.12 -4.67
N VAL A 149 1.71 -7.14 -4.17
CA VAL A 149 0.46 -6.67 -4.80
C VAL A 149 0.72 -6.13 -6.20
N ARG A 150 1.71 -5.25 -6.40
CA ARG A 150 2.08 -4.73 -7.74
C ARG A 150 2.49 -5.85 -8.70
N ALA A 151 3.29 -6.80 -8.24
CA ALA A 151 3.68 -7.96 -9.04
C ALA A 151 2.47 -8.84 -9.40
N ALA A 152 1.51 -9.02 -8.48
CA ALA A 152 0.26 -9.73 -8.72
C ALA A 152 -0.62 -9.00 -9.75
N ILE A 153 -0.75 -7.68 -9.65
CA ILE A 153 -1.47 -6.84 -10.61
C ILE A 153 -0.93 -7.09 -12.02
N GLY A 154 0.39 -7.00 -12.21
CA GLY A 154 1.00 -7.24 -13.53
C GLY A 154 0.74 -8.66 -14.06
N ARG A 155 0.75 -9.69 -13.20
CA ARG A 155 0.43 -11.06 -13.62
C ARG A 155 -1.03 -11.22 -14.05
N VAL A 156 -1.96 -10.65 -13.28
CA VAL A 156 -3.40 -10.72 -13.56
C VAL A 156 -3.75 -9.89 -14.81
N ALA A 157 -3.15 -8.72 -14.97
CA ALA A 157 -3.39 -7.87 -16.13
C ALA A 157 -3.01 -8.56 -17.46
N ARG A 158 -1.94 -9.38 -17.46
CA ARG A 158 -1.46 -10.14 -18.62
C ARG A 158 -2.17 -11.48 -18.85
N SER A 159 -2.91 -12.01 -17.88
CA SER A 159 -3.55 -13.33 -18.02
C SER A 159 -4.77 -13.32 -18.93
N GLY A 160 -5.32 -12.14 -19.24
CA GLY A 160 -6.09 -11.90 -20.47
C GLY A 160 -7.51 -12.48 -20.56
N GLY A 161 -8.10 -13.09 -19.52
CA GLY A 161 -9.49 -13.56 -19.69
C GLY A 161 -10.28 -14.12 -18.50
N GLY A 162 -9.67 -14.38 -17.34
CA GLY A 162 -10.39 -14.94 -16.18
C GLY A 162 -10.86 -13.90 -15.16
N PRO A 163 -11.89 -14.19 -14.36
CA PRO A 163 -12.24 -13.37 -13.20
C PRO A 163 -11.10 -13.37 -12.17
N ALA A 164 -10.85 -12.23 -11.54
CA ALA A 164 -9.87 -12.07 -10.47
C ALA A 164 -10.57 -11.70 -9.16
N LEU A 165 -10.19 -12.37 -8.07
CA LEU A 165 -10.71 -12.08 -6.73
C LEU A 165 -9.71 -11.24 -5.94
N VAL A 166 -10.09 -10.01 -5.61
CA VAL A 166 -9.29 -9.13 -4.74
C VAL A 166 -9.77 -9.32 -3.30
N ARG A 167 -8.86 -9.75 -2.41
CA ARG A 167 -9.15 -9.94 -0.98
C ARG A 167 -8.36 -8.93 -0.15
N GLY A 168 -8.98 -8.48 0.93
CA GLY A 168 -8.39 -7.54 1.87
C GLY A 168 -9.47 -6.98 2.79
N GLU A 169 -9.05 -6.49 3.95
CA GLU A 169 -9.92 -5.86 4.93
C GLU A 169 -10.61 -4.61 4.37
N THR A 170 -11.66 -4.15 5.04
CA THR A 170 -12.37 -2.92 4.68
C THR A 170 -11.42 -1.72 4.76
N GLY A 171 -11.44 -0.84 3.75
CA GLY A 171 -10.60 0.37 3.72
C GLY A 171 -9.15 0.16 3.25
N THR A 172 -8.75 -1.03 2.82
CA THR A 172 -7.38 -1.31 2.35
C THR A 172 -7.10 -0.91 0.89
N GLY A 173 -8.05 -0.25 0.22
CA GLY A 173 -7.87 0.25 -1.16
C GLY A 173 -8.05 -0.82 -2.25
N LYS A 174 -8.90 -1.83 -2.05
CA LYS A 174 -9.21 -2.88 -3.05
C LYS A 174 -9.65 -2.31 -4.40
N GLU A 175 -10.41 -1.20 -4.40
CA GLU A 175 -10.82 -0.49 -5.61
C GLU A 175 -9.61 0.02 -6.43
N LEU A 176 -8.57 0.52 -5.76
CA LEU A 176 -7.34 0.97 -6.42
C LEU A 176 -6.62 -0.20 -7.09
N VAL A 177 -6.61 -1.38 -6.45
CA VAL A 177 -6.05 -2.60 -7.03
C VAL A 177 -6.83 -3.03 -8.27
N ALA A 178 -8.17 -2.99 -8.23
CA ALA A 178 -9.00 -3.33 -9.40
C ALA A 178 -8.79 -2.36 -10.56
N ALA A 179 -8.73 -1.05 -10.29
CA ALA A 179 -8.44 -0.03 -11.29
C ALA A 179 -7.03 -0.20 -11.88
N ALA A 180 -6.03 -0.52 -11.05
CA ALA A 180 -4.68 -0.82 -11.47
C ALA A 180 -4.60 -2.03 -12.42
N VAL A 181 -5.33 -3.12 -12.11
CA VAL A 181 -5.42 -4.29 -12.99
C VAL A 181 -6.01 -3.93 -14.35
N HIS A 182 -7.09 -3.13 -14.36
CA HIS A 182 -7.68 -2.66 -15.61
C HIS A 182 -6.70 -1.82 -16.43
N ALA A 183 -6.09 -0.81 -15.82
CA ALA A 183 -5.16 0.11 -16.48
C ALA A 183 -3.90 -0.57 -17.02
N ALA A 184 -3.45 -1.66 -16.39
CA ALA A 184 -2.28 -2.44 -16.82
C ALA A 184 -2.61 -3.53 -17.85
N SER A 185 -3.89 -3.73 -18.21
CA SER A 185 -4.33 -4.80 -19.11
C SER A 185 -4.54 -4.33 -20.55
N ASP A 186 -4.66 -5.26 -21.49
CA ASP A 186 -4.91 -4.95 -22.91
C ASP A 186 -6.25 -4.21 -23.14
N ARG A 187 -7.14 -4.22 -22.15
CA ARG A 187 -8.44 -3.53 -22.15
C ARG A 187 -8.42 -2.19 -21.40
N ALA A 188 -7.26 -1.62 -21.09
CA ALA A 188 -7.14 -0.32 -20.41
C ALA A 188 -7.85 0.85 -21.11
N HIS A 189 -8.08 0.73 -22.43
CA HIS A 189 -8.77 1.73 -23.25
C HIS A 189 -10.28 1.43 -23.41
N LYS A 190 -10.80 0.42 -22.71
CA LYS A 190 -12.19 -0.04 -22.75
C LYS A 190 -12.92 0.42 -21.47
N PRO A 191 -14.26 0.31 -21.38
CA PRO A 191 -15.00 0.73 -20.20
C PRO A 191 -14.52 0.04 -18.91
N TYR A 192 -14.43 0.81 -17.82
CA TYR A 192 -14.21 0.31 -16.46
C TYR A 192 -15.35 0.82 -15.60
N LEU A 193 -16.20 -0.07 -15.08
CA LEU A 193 -17.26 0.28 -14.15
C LEU A 193 -17.07 -0.48 -12.84
N THR A 194 -17.36 0.20 -11.74
CA THR A 194 -17.41 -0.37 -10.39
C THR A 194 -18.87 -0.45 -9.93
N VAL A 195 -19.20 -1.53 -9.22
CA VAL A 195 -20.52 -1.73 -8.62
C VAL A 195 -20.31 -2.24 -7.20
N ASN A 196 -20.68 -1.42 -6.22
CA ASN A 196 -20.70 -1.84 -4.83
C ASN A 196 -22.01 -2.60 -4.54
N MET A 197 -21.91 -3.90 -4.28
CA MET A 197 -23.09 -4.74 -4.07
C MET A 197 -23.81 -4.46 -2.75
N ALA A 198 -23.10 -3.99 -1.73
CA ALA A 198 -23.71 -3.59 -0.46
C ALA A 198 -24.59 -2.33 -0.59
N ALA A 199 -24.36 -1.51 -1.62
CA ALA A 199 -25.11 -0.27 -1.84
C ALA A 199 -26.41 -0.46 -2.65
N ILE A 200 -26.62 -1.64 -3.27
CA ILE A 200 -27.77 -1.90 -4.13
C ILE A 200 -28.80 -2.77 -3.39
N PRO A 201 -30.07 -2.35 -3.27
CA PRO A 201 -31.11 -3.19 -2.72
C PRO A 201 -31.21 -4.53 -3.46
N ALA A 202 -31.34 -5.64 -2.72
CA ALA A 202 -31.39 -6.99 -3.29
C ALA A 202 -32.47 -7.17 -4.38
N SER A 203 -33.59 -6.44 -4.26
CA SER A 203 -34.67 -6.43 -5.25
C SER A 203 -34.29 -5.78 -6.58
N LEU A 204 -33.33 -4.86 -6.59
CA LEU A 204 -32.87 -4.13 -7.78
C LEU A 204 -31.56 -4.67 -8.33
N ALA A 205 -30.77 -5.39 -7.54
CA ALA A 205 -29.44 -5.89 -7.93
C ALA A 205 -29.43 -6.67 -9.25
N ALA A 206 -30.45 -7.50 -9.50
CA ALA A 206 -30.54 -8.25 -10.76
C ALA A 206 -30.80 -7.31 -11.97
N SER A 207 -31.67 -6.32 -11.79
CA SER A 207 -32.02 -5.34 -12.81
C SER A 207 -30.85 -4.39 -13.12
N GLU A 208 -30.09 -3.99 -12.09
CA GLU A 208 -28.89 -3.17 -12.27
C GLU A 208 -27.78 -3.94 -13.01
N LEU A 209 -27.48 -5.18 -12.59
CA LEU A 209 -26.39 -5.95 -13.19
C LEU A 209 -26.70 -6.43 -14.61
N PHE A 210 -27.89 -7.00 -14.83
CA PHE A 210 -28.27 -7.68 -16.08
C PHE A 210 -29.23 -6.86 -16.95
N GLY A 211 -29.72 -5.73 -16.47
CA GLY A 211 -30.72 -4.94 -17.17
C GLY A 211 -32.12 -5.55 -17.09
N HIS A 212 -33.06 -4.85 -17.70
CA HIS A 212 -34.43 -5.33 -17.87
C HIS A 212 -35.09 -4.72 -19.10
N VAL A 213 -36.06 -5.43 -19.65
CA VAL A 213 -36.95 -4.89 -20.69
C VAL A 213 -38.18 -4.25 -20.05
N LYS A 214 -38.77 -3.29 -20.74
CA LYS A 214 -40.06 -2.72 -20.35
C LYS A 214 -41.09 -3.85 -20.11
N GLY A 215 -41.75 -3.82 -18.97
CA GLY A 215 -42.75 -4.83 -18.57
C GLY A 215 -42.18 -6.11 -17.94
N ALA A 216 -40.87 -6.21 -17.70
CA ALA A 216 -40.27 -7.39 -17.05
C ALA A 216 -40.74 -7.61 -15.59
N PHE A 217 -41.17 -6.55 -14.91
CA PHE A 217 -41.77 -6.58 -13.58
C PHE A 217 -42.68 -5.38 -13.37
N THR A 218 -43.49 -5.40 -12.30
CA THR A 218 -44.34 -4.27 -11.89
C THR A 218 -43.48 -3.04 -11.55
N GLY A 219 -43.56 -2.00 -12.39
CA GLY A 219 -42.72 -0.80 -12.29
C GLY A 219 -41.62 -0.68 -13.35
N ALA A 220 -41.43 -1.69 -14.21
CA ALA A 220 -40.51 -1.63 -15.34
C ALA A 220 -41.07 -0.78 -16.50
N VAL A 221 -41.10 0.55 -16.31
CA VAL A 221 -41.71 1.50 -17.26
C VAL A 221 -40.90 1.67 -18.55
N LYS A 222 -39.58 1.41 -18.49
CA LYS A 222 -38.64 1.53 -19.62
C LYS A 222 -37.70 0.32 -19.67
N THR A 223 -37.09 0.08 -20.83
CA THR A 223 -35.96 -0.84 -20.96
C THR A 223 -34.69 -0.16 -20.44
N GLN A 224 -33.85 -0.90 -19.72
CA GLN A 224 -32.58 -0.41 -19.20
C GLN A 224 -31.49 -1.48 -19.41
N ALA A 225 -30.37 -1.07 -20.00
CA ALA A 225 -29.19 -1.93 -20.15
C ALA A 225 -28.55 -2.23 -18.80
N GLY A 226 -28.03 -3.44 -18.63
CA GLY A 226 -27.33 -3.84 -17.42
C GLY A 226 -25.92 -3.28 -17.35
N LYS A 227 -25.33 -3.26 -16.15
CA LYS A 227 -23.90 -2.91 -15.97
C LYS A 227 -22.99 -3.83 -16.77
N ILE A 228 -23.34 -5.10 -16.92
CA ILE A 228 -22.60 -6.06 -17.74
C ILE A 228 -22.54 -5.58 -19.20
N ASP A 229 -23.69 -5.24 -19.80
CA ASP A 229 -23.77 -4.75 -21.17
C ASP A 229 -22.98 -3.44 -21.36
N LEU A 230 -23.09 -2.52 -20.39
CA LEU A 230 -22.36 -1.25 -20.41
C LEU A 230 -20.84 -1.43 -20.30
N THR A 231 -20.38 -2.58 -19.84
CA THR A 231 -18.95 -2.94 -19.70
C THR A 231 -18.44 -3.87 -20.79
N GLU A 232 -19.18 -4.03 -21.89
CA GLU A 232 -18.79 -4.93 -22.97
C GLU A 232 -17.37 -4.65 -23.48
N GLY A 233 -16.56 -5.70 -23.57
CA GLY A 233 -15.13 -5.63 -23.94
C GLY A 233 -14.23 -4.94 -22.91
N GLY A 234 -14.80 -4.47 -21.80
CA GLY A 234 -14.12 -3.75 -20.73
C GLY A 234 -14.00 -4.57 -19.44
N THR A 235 -14.13 -3.90 -18.30
CA THR A 235 -13.99 -4.48 -16.96
C THR A 235 -15.13 -4.03 -16.06
N LEU A 236 -15.77 -5.01 -15.41
CA LEU A 236 -16.72 -4.78 -14.34
C LEU A 236 -16.09 -5.23 -13.03
N PHE A 237 -15.92 -4.31 -12.09
CA PHE A 237 -15.49 -4.61 -10.73
C PHE A 237 -16.70 -4.68 -9.80
N LEU A 238 -16.92 -5.85 -9.20
CA LEU A 238 -17.99 -6.08 -8.23
C LEU A 238 -17.38 -6.00 -6.82
N ASP A 239 -17.54 -4.85 -6.17
CA ASP A 239 -17.09 -4.68 -4.79
C ASP A 239 -18.10 -5.27 -3.82
N GLU A 240 -17.60 -5.78 -2.69
CA GLU A 240 -18.38 -6.50 -1.69
C GLU A 240 -19.23 -7.63 -2.29
N ILE A 241 -18.65 -8.43 -3.21
CA ILE A 241 -19.32 -9.56 -3.87
C ILE A 241 -19.91 -10.59 -2.88
N GLY A 242 -19.45 -10.61 -1.62
CA GLY A 242 -20.04 -11.41 -0.55
C GLY A 242 -21.48 -11.04 -0.21
N ASP A 243 -21.88 -9.79 -0.46
CA ASP A 243 -23.25 -9.28 -0.26
C ASP A 243 -24.17 -9.55 -1.45
N LEU A 244 -23.70 -10.31 -2.46
CA LEU A 244 -24.53 -10.66 -3.61
C LEU A 244 -25.71 -11.57 -3.19
N PRO A 245 -26.97 -11.17 -3.46
CA PRO A 245 -28.13 -12.00 -3.17
C PRO A 245 -28.01 -13.39 -3.79
N GLY A 246 -28.33 -14.44 -3.02
CA GLY A 246 -28.21 -15.83 -3.48
C GLY A 246 -29.02 -16.15 -4.75
N SER A 247 -30.13 -15.43 -4.99
CA SER A 247 -30.93 -15.55 -6.22
C SER A 247 -30.21 -15.07 -7.49
N ILE A 248 -29.16 -14.26 -7.34
CA ILE A 248 -28.40 -13.66 -8.45
C ILE A 248 -27.16 -14.48 -8.79
N GLN A 249 -26.59 -15.19 -7.81
CA GLN A 249 -25.38 -16.00 -7.99
C GLN A 249 -25.46 -16.98 -9.18
N PRO A 250 -26.56 -17.72 -9.43
CA PRO A 250 -26.66 -18.61 -10.60
C PRO A 250 -26.61 -17.87 -11.94
N LYS A 251 -27.10 -16.62 -12.00
CA LYS A 251 -27.03 -15.82 -13.23
C LYS A 251 -25.61 -15.33 -13.49
N LEU A 252 -24.92 -14.90 -12.44
CA LEU A 252 -23.53 -14.50 -12.53
C LEU A 252 -22.63 -15.68 -12.93
N LEU A 253 -22.86 -16.86 -12.35
CA LEU A 253 -22.13 -18.10 -12.70
C LEU A 253 -22.27 -18.48 -14.17
N ARG A 254 -23.42 -18.21 -14.79
CA ARG A 254 -23.65 -18.48 -16.23
C ARG A 254 -22.95 -17.48 -17.15
N PHE A 255 -22.61 -16.30 -16.63
CA PHE A 255 -21.93 -15.25 -17.38
C PHE A 255 -20.41 -15.41 -17.36
N VAL A 256 -19.84 -15.85 -16.23
CA VAL A 256 -18.39 -16.01 -16.02
C VAL A 256 -17.81 -17.31 -16.59
#